data_AF-A0A529NUI3-F1
#
_entry.id   AF-A0A529NUI3-F1
#
_cell.length_a   1.000
_cell.length_b   1.000
_cell.length_c   1.000
_cell.angle_alpha   90.00
_cell.angle_beta   90.00
_cell.angle_gamma   90.00
#
_symmetry.space_group_name_H-M   'P 1'
#
loop_
_entity.id
_entity.type
_entity.pdbx_description
1 polymer ?
#
loop_
_entity_poly.entity_id
_entity_poly.type
_entity_poly.pdbx_seq_one_letter_code
_entity_poly.pdbx_strand_id
1 'polypeptide(L)'
;EVHDGYFSIDKARRWIDTADNNQAGRDNAERAYNLIMKDKEKLLGFETKLKFIFSHSALKEGWDNPNVFQICALREMGTERERRQTIGRGLRLCVNQQGERLRGFEVNTLTVVATESYEEFAENLQKEIERDTGIKFGIVEKHQFAAIPVAKADGSTGMLGFDVSAAIFEHLKTQGFVDPKGKVQDTLRAALKDGTFALPKELEGHVAAVRELLKKVAGKLDIK
;
A
#
# COMPACT_ATOMS: atom_id res chain seq x y z
N GLU A 1 -14.05 -12.52 18.52
CA GLU A 1 -12.68 -12.64 19.09
C GLU A 1 -11.67 -12.89 17.97
N VAL A 2 -10.90 -11.86 17.62
CA VAL A 2 -9.83 -11.91 16.62
C VAL A 2 -8.53 -11.63 17.36
N HIS A 3 -8.03 -12.60 18.11
CA HIS A 3 -6.76 -12.46 18.82
C HIS A 3 -6.07 -13.81 18.91
N ASP A 4 -5.17 -14.04 17.98
CA ASP A 4 -4.04 -14.93 18.18
C ASP A 4 -2.83 -14.20 17.60
N GLY A 5 -1.73 -14.16 18.36
CA GLY A 5 -0.51 -13.45 18.02
C GLY A 5 0.69 -14.36 18.26
N TYR A 6 1.61 -14.45 17.29
CA TYR A 6 2.79 -15.31 17.42
C TYR A 6 3.93 -14.59 18.14
N PHE A 7 4.67 -15.29 19.02
CA PHE A 7 5.93 -14.84 19.62
C PHE A 7 7.06 -15.83 19.25
N SER A 8 8.17 -15.29 18.74
CA SER A 8 9.20 -16.02 18.00
C SER A 8 10.32 -16.63 18.84
N ILE A 9 10.72 -17.84 18.44
CA ILE A 9 11.87 -18.62 18.94
C ILE A 9 13.21 -18.13 18.35
N ASP A 10 14.29 -18.15 19.15
CA ASP A 10 15.65 -17.83 18.70
C ASP A 10 16.28 -18.92 17.78
N LYS A 11 17.48 -18.66 17.23
CA LYS A 11 18.23 -19.64 16.40
C LYS A 11 18.61 -20.92 17.17
N ALA A 12 18.51 -20.93 18.50
CA ALA A 12 18.84 -22.05 19.38
C ALA A 12 17.60 -22.83 19.85
N ARG A 13 16.43 -22.63 19.22
CA ARG A 13 15.17 -23.33 19.57
C ARG A 13 14.69 -23.08 21.01
N ARG A 14 15.04 -21.95 21.63
CA ARG A 14 14.57 -21.61 22.98
C ARG A 14 13.28 -20.78 22.94
N TRP A 15 12.24 -21.31 23.58
CA TRP A 15 11.02 -20.59 23.94
C TRP A 15 11.34 -19.57 25.04
N ILE A 16 10.89 -18.34 24.87
CA ILE A 16 10.80 -17.38 25.97
C ILE A 16 9.44 -16.70 25.83
N ASP A 17 8.59 -16.89 26.83
CA ASP A 17 7.57 -15.90 27.15
C ASP A 17 7.80 -15.41 28.58
N THR A 18 7.78 -14.10 28.74
CA THR A 18 7.78 -13.36 30.00
C THR A 18 6.40 -13.49 30.66
N ALA A 19 6.09 -14.65 31.25
CA ALA A 19 5.27 -14.77 32.48
C ALA A 19 5.01 -16.23 32.92
N ASP A 20 4.88 -17.19 32.00
CA ASP A 20 4.39 -18.53 32.37
C ASP A 20 5.11 -19.66 31.59
N ASN A 21 6.16 -20.21 32.21
CA ASN A 21 7.06 -21.20 31.62
C ASN A 21 6.49 -22.64 31.70
N ASN A 22 5.24 -22.84 31.27
CA ASN A 22 4.55 -24.14 31.32
C ASN A 22 4.52 -24.86 29.95
N GLN A 23 4.23 -26.17 29.95
CA GLN A 23 4.23 -27.01 28.74
C GLN A 23 3.22 -26.52 27.68
N ALA A 24 2.05 -26.03 28.14
CA ALA A 24 0.99 -25.53 27.26
C ALA A 24 1.42 -24.31 26.43
N GLY A 25 2.24 -23.41 27.00
CA GLY A 25 2.81 -22.27 26.28
C GLY A 25 3.74 -22.69 25.14
N ARG A 26 4.56 -23.73 25.37
CA ARG A 26 5.48 -24.28 24.36
C ARG A 26 4.71 -24.94 23.22
N ASP A 27 3.71 -25.74 23.55
CA ASP A 27 2.88 -26.44 22.56
C ASP A 27 2.08 -25.44 21.70
N ASN A 28 1.51 -24.39 22.32
CA ASN A 28 0.81 -23.33 21.62
C ASN A 28 1.69 -22.65 20.58
N ALA A 29 2.88 -22.28 21.01
CA ALA A 29 3.74 -21.52 20.15
C ALA A 29 4.37 -22.42 19.07
N GLU A 30 4.54 -23.74 19.31
CA GLU A 30 4.91 -24.70 18.26
C GLU A 30 3.81 -24.82 17.19
N ARG A 31 2.54 -24.89 17.62
CA ARG A 31 1.39 -24.89 16.71
C ARG A 31 1.35 -23.63 15.86
N ALA A 32 1.56 -22.46 16.46
CA ALA A 32 1.59 -21.20 15.74
C ALA A 32 2.76 -21.13 14.74
N TYR A 33 3.95 -21.62 15.12
CA TYR A 33 5.08 -21.73 14.19
C TYR A 33 4.77 -22.63 13.00
N ASN A 34 4.19 -23.82 13.24
CA ASN A 34 3.78 -24.74 12.18
C ASN A 34 2.73 -24.11 11.26
N LEU A 35 1.75 -23.40 11.81
CA LEU A 35 0.74 -22.68 11.02
C LEU A 35 1.37 -21.59 10.13
N ILE A 36 2.33 -20.83 10.66
CA ILE A 36 2.94 -19.71 9.94
C ILE A 36 3.94 -20.18 8.87
N MET A 37 4.73 -21.20 9.16
CA MET A 37 5.83 -21.63 8.28
C MET A 37 5.48 -22.82 7.39
N LYS A 38 4.65 -23.75 7.86
CA LYS A 38 4.29 -24.97 7.11
C LYS A 38 2.91 -24.84 6.48
N ASP A 39 1.89 -24.53 7.27
CA ASP A 39 0.50 -24.47 6.82
C ASP A 39 0.07 -23.04 6.43
N LYS A 40 1.01 -22.26 5.88
CA LYS A 40 0.85 -20.82 5.62
C LYS A 40 -0.35 -20.45 4.75
N GLU A 41 -0.79 -21.37 3.88
CA GLU A 41 -1.98 -21.19 3.02
C GLU A 41 -3.26 -21.07 3.86
N LYS A 42 -3.33 -21.73 5.02
CA LYS A 42 -4.47 -21.62 5.93
C LYS A 42 -4.66 -20.20 6.45
N LEU A 43 -3.60 -19.39 6.51
CA LEU A 43 -3.68 -17.98 6.93
C LEU A 43 -4.56 -17.13 5.99
N LEU A 44 -4.75 -17.57 4.74
CA LEU A 44 -5.61 -16.91 3.75
C LEU A 44 -7.09 -17.20 3.97
N GLY A 45 -7.42 -18.30 4.67
CA GLY A 45 -8.79 -18.68 4.96
C GLY A 45 -9.43 -17.83 6.05
N PHE A 46 -10.74 -17.60 5.93
CA PHE A 46 -11.52 -16.91 6.96
C PHE A 46 -11.67 -17.71 8.26
N GLU A 47 -11.57 -19.05 8.18
CA GLU A 47 -11.58 -19.95 9.35
C GLU A 47 -10.37 -19.74 10.28
N THR A 48 -9.25 -19.27 9.73
CA THR A 48 -8.05 -18.99 10.52
C THR A 48 -8.15 -17.63 11.17
N LYS A 49 -8.30 -17.63 12.50
CA LYS A 49 -8.43 -16.42 13.32
C LYS A 49 -7.12 -15.64 13.52
N LEU A 50 -5.97 -16.26 13.24
CA LEU A 50 -4.65 -15.63 13.32
C LEU A 50 -4.50 -14.54 12.23
N LYS A 51 -4.49 -13.27 12.65
CA LYS A 51 -4.32 -12.09 11.78
C LYS A 51 -3.09 -11.24 12.12
N PHE A 52 -2.54 -11.40 13.32
CA PHE A 52 -1.36 -10.66 13.78
C PHE A 52 -0.19 -11.62 13.99
N ILE A 53 0.96 -11.31 13.41
CA ILE A 53 2.16 -12.13 13.53
C ILE A 53 3.26 -11.23 14.07
N PHE A 54 3.75 -11.51 15.29
CA PHE A 54 4.93 -10.85 15.83
C PHE A 54 6.13 -11.78 15.65
N SER A 55 7.25 -11.22 15.21
CA SER A 55 8.46 -12.00 15.00
C SER A 55 9.71 -11.18 15.33
N HIS A 56 10.54 -11.69 16.23
CA HIS A 56 11.82 -11.09 16.60
C HIS A 56 12.86 -11.25 15.50
N SER A 57 12.80 -12.36 14.76
CA SER A 57 13.60 -12.58 13.54
C SER A 57 12.75 -12.32 12.30
N ALA A 58 13.32 -11.71 11.25
CA ALA A 58 12.64 -11.66 9.97
C ALA A 58 12.23 -13.09 9.59
N LEU A 59 10.95 -13.31 9.25
CA LEU A 59 10.47 -14.63 8.87
C LEU A 59 11.42 -15.18 7.79
N LYS A 60 12.02 -16.33 8.09
CA LYS A 60 13.08 -16.95 7.28
C LYS A 60 12.67 -17.09 5.80
N GLU A 61 13.63 -17.41 4.95
CA GLU A 61 13.36 -17.87 3.58
C GLU A 61 12.25 -18.94 3.60
N GLY A 62 11.24 -18.78 2.75
CA GLY A 62 10.08 -19.68 2.66
C GLY A 62 8.74 -19.10 3.14
N TRP A 63 8.74 -18.03 3.95
CA TRP A 63 7.50 -17.32 4.26
C TRP A 63 7.08 -16.41 3.11
N ASP A 64 5.96 -16.75 2.48
CA ASP A 64 5.38 -16.05 1.35
C ASP A 64 3.86 -16.01 1.54
N ASN A 65 3.35 -14.87 1.99
CA ASN A 65 1.92 -14.61 2.11
C ASN A 65 1.61 -13.34 1.29
N PRO A 66 0.78 -13.43 0.24
CA PRO A 66 0.43 -12.27 -0.58
C PRO A 66 -0.56 -11.30 0.09
N ASN A 67 -1.19 -11.70 1.20
CA ASN A 67 -2.22 -10.92 1.90
C ASN A 67 -1.65 -10.26 3.16
N VAL A 68 -0.49 -9.62 3.01
CA VAL A 68 0.19 -8.86 4.07
C VAL A 68 -0.01 -7.38 3.79
N PHE A 69 -0.93 -6.75 4.53
CA PHE A 69 -1.30 -5.35 4.33
C PHE A 69 -0.67 -4.39 5.32
N GLN A 70 -0.08 -4.91 6.41
CA GLN A 70 0.59 -4.09 7.40
C GLN A 70 1.91 -4.72 7.84
N ILE A 71 2.97 -3.91 7.85
CA ILE A 71 4.28 -4.26 8.41
C ILE A 71 4.58 -3.26 9.51
N CYS A 72 4.77 -3.75 10.73
CA CYS A 72 5.18 -2.93 11.85
C CYS A 72 6.60 -3.31 12.27
N ALA A 73 7.54 -2.39 12.06
CA ALA A 73 8.92 -2.53 12.50
C ALA A 73 9.09 -1.83 13.86
N LEU A 74 9.04 -2.62 14.93
CA LEU A 74 9.20 -2.14 16.32
C LEU A 74 10.68 -1.94 16.73
N ARG A 75 11.62 -2.25 15.83
CA ARG A 75 13.06 -2.06 16.01
C ARG A 75 13.66 -1.54 14.71
N GLU A 76 14.85 -0.96 14.79
CA GLU A 76 15.63 -0.69 13.58
C GLU A 76 15.82 -1.97 12.78
N MET A 77 15.28 -1.95 11.56
CA MET A 77 15.51 -3.01 10.60
C MET A 77 16.97 -2.98 10.17
N GLY A 78 17.54 -4.14 9.84
CA GLY A 78 18.95 -4.29 9.49
C GLY A 78 19.38 -3.55 8.22
N THR A 79 20.27 -4.13 7.45
CA THR A 79 20.80 -3.52 6.21
C THR A 79 19.69 -3.11 5.23
N GLU A 80 19.98 -2.16 4.33
CA GLU A 80 19.05 -1.71 3.27
C GLU A 80 18.47 -2.90 2.47
N ARG A 81 19.29 -3.92 2.21
CA ARG A 81 18.89 -5.16 1.53
C ARG A 81 17.80 -5.92 2.28
N GLU A 82 17.95 -6.09 3.59
CA GLU A 82 16.97 -6.78 4.44
C GLU A 82 15.65 -6.00 4.52
N ARG A 83 15.74 -4.67 4.56
CA ARG A 83 14.56 -3.78 4.49
C ARG A 83 13.80 -3.94 3.19
N ARG A 84 14.48 -3.84 2.04
CA ARG A 84 13.89 -4.02 0.70
C ARG A 84 13.20 -5.37 0.55
N GLN A 85 13.84 -6.45 1.01
CA GLN A 85 13.24 -7.79 0.97
C GLN A 85 11.99 -7.91 1.85
N THR A 86 11.97 -7.26 3.00
CA THR A 86 10.82 -7.32 3.92
C THR A 86 9.60 -6.61 3.32
N ILE A 87 9.79 -5.41 2.75
CA ILE A 87 8.71 -4.65 2.09
C ILE A 87 8.25 -5.34 0.83
N GLY A 88 9.17 -5.89 0.04
CA GLY A 88 8.84 -6.60 -1.20
C GLY A 88 7.87 -7.77 -0.97
N ARG A 89 7.83 -8.33 0.25
CA ARG A 89 6.83 -9.35 0.61
C ARG A 89 5.41 -8.76 0.74
N GLY A 90 5.28 -7.55 1.26
CA GLY A 90 4.00 -6.84 1.39
C GLY A 90 3.53 -6.13 0.11
N LEU A 91 4.39 -5.94 -0.89
CA LEU A 91 4.04 -5.33 -2.18
C LEU A 91 3.42 -6.30 -3.19
N ARG A 92 3.16 -7.55 -2.80
CA ARG A 92 2.54 -8.56 -3.66
C ARG A 92 1.05 -8.26 -3.83
N LEU A 93 0.51 -8.59 -5.00
CA LEU A 93 -0.95 -8.55 -5.19
C LEU A 93 -1.61 -9.62 -4.33
N CYS A 94 -2.56 -9.20 -3.49
CA CYS A 94 -3.35 -10.09 -2.66
C CYS A 94 -4.23 -11.02 -3.50
N VAL A 95 -4.66 -12.11 -2.89
CA VAL A 95 -5.55 -13.10 -3.50
C VAL A 95 -6.90 -13.17 -2.79
N ASN A 96 -7.95 -13.44 -3.55
CA ASN A 96 -9.28 -13.76 -3.01
C ASN A 96 -9.35 -15.23 -2.53
N GLN A 97 -10.52 -15.66 -2.05
CA GLN A 97 -10.71 -17.04 -1.55
C GLN A 97 -10.62 -18.11 -2.65
N GLN A 98 -10.68 -17.70 -3.93
CA GLN A 98 -10.51 -18.55 -5.10
C GLN A 98 -9.02 -18.63 -5.52
N GLY A 99 -8.12 -17.92 -4.82
CA GLY A 99 -6.70 -17.84 -5.15
C GLY A 99 -6.36 -16.88 -6.29
N GLU A 100 -7.33 -16.09 -6.75
CA GLU A 100 -7.15 -15.16 -7.86
C GLU A 100 -6.58 -13.83 -7.36
N ARG A 101 -5.59 -13.28 -8.10
CA ARG A 101 -4.96 -12.01 -7.76
C ARG A 101 -5.90 -10.84 -8.03
N LEU A 102 -6.13 -10.02 -7.01
CA LEU A 102 -6.94 -8.81 -7.13
C LEU A 102 -6.07 -7.63 -7.55
N ARG A 103 -6.55 -6.85 -8.52
CA ARG A 103 -5.90 -5.62 -8.98
C ARG A 103 -6.64 -4.41 -8.43
N GLY A 104 -5.91 -3.32 -8.20
CA GLY A 104 -6.49 -2.06 -7.75
C GLY A 104 -5.83 -1.55 -6.47
N PHE A 105 -5.67 -0.24 -6.39
CA PHE A 105 -5.01 0.44 -5.27
C PHE A 105 -5.83 0.36 -3.98
N GLU A 106 -7.16 0.36 -4.09
CA GLU A 106 -8.07 0.30 -2.92
C GLU A 106 -7.89 -0.97 -2.09
N VAL A 107 -7.53 -2.08 -2.75
CA VAL A 107 -7.32 -3.38 -2.09
C VAL A 107 -5.85 -3.62 -1.76
N ASN A 108 -4.94 -3.23 -2.66
CA ASN A 108 -3.50 -3.51 -2.52
C ASN A 108 -2.74 -2.31 -1.96
N THR A 109 -3.07 -1.91 -0.73
CA THR A 109 -2.33 -0.88 0.00
C THR A 109 -1.57 -1.52 1.16
N LEU A 110 -0.23 -1.35 1.16
CA LEU A 110 0.64 -1.78 2.25
C LEU A 110 0.90 -0.60 3.19
N THR A 111 0.48 -0.71 4.45
CA THR A 111 0.81 0.23 5.51
C THR A 111 2.09 -0.21 6.20
N VAL A 112 3.06 0.70 6.34
CA VAL A 112 4.30 0.43 7.08
C VAL A 112 4.42 1.37 8.27
N VAL A 113 4.54 0.81 9.47
CA VAL A 113 4.69 1.54 10.74
C VAL A 113 6.11 1.31 11.25
N ALA A 114 6.87 2.37 11.50
CA ALA A 114 8.27 2.28 11.94
C ALA A 114 8.63 3.45 12.88
N THR A 115 9.61 3.24 13.76
CA THR A 115 9.93 4.19 14.84
C THR A 115 10.68 5.44 14.38
N GLU A 116 11.75 5.37 13.57
CA GLU A 116 12.38 6.51 12.86
C GLU A 116 13.23 6.03 11.64
N SER A 117 13.67 6.97 10.77
CA SER A 117 14.42 6.85 9.48
C SER A 117 13.83 5.96 8.36
N TYR A 118 12.68 5.33 8.59
CA TYR A 118 12.01 4.54 7.56
C TYR A 118 11.30 5.39 6.50
N GLU A 119 10.86 6.59 6.85
CA GLU A 119 10.32 7.56 5.88
C GLU A 119 11.37 7.90 4.82
N GLU A 120 12.60 8.19 5.24
CA GLU A 120 13.74 8.42 4.33
C GLU A 120 14.01 7.19 3.44
N PHE A 121 13.91 5.98 3.99
CA PHE A 121 14.01 4.75 3.22
C PHE A 121 12.87 4.58 2.21
N ALA A 122 11.62 4.81 2.61
CA ALA A 122 10.46 4.71 1.73
C ALA A 122 10.54 5.74 0.60
N GLU A 123 10.99 6.96 0.90
CA GLU A 123 11.29 7.98 -0.10
C GLU A 123 12.42 7.56 -1.04
N ASN A 124 13.49 6.96 -0.52
CA ASN A 124 14.61 6.47 -1.34
C ASN A 124 14.18 5.30 -2.24
N LEU A 125 13.36 4.38 -1.72
CA LEU A 125 12.80 3.29 -2.50
C LEU A 125 11.84 3.80 -3.60
N GLN A 126 11.01 4.79 -3.29
CA GLN A 126 10.18 5.45 -4.30
C GLN A 126 11.05 6.06 -5.39
N LYS A 127 12.05 6.88 -5.04
CA LYS A 127 12.99 7.50 -6.00
C LYS A 127 13.71 6.47 -6.88
N GLU A 128 14.09 5.33 -6.32
CA GLU A 128 14.70 4.24 -7.08
C GLU A 128 13.72 3.60 -8.06
N ILE A 129 12.50 3.28 -7.62
CA ILE A 129 11.45 2.79 -8.52
C ILE A 129 11.17 3.81 -9.63
N GLU A 130 11.13 5.10 -9.31
CA GLU A 130 10.95 6.15 -10.32
C GLU A 130 12.07 6.14 -11.36
N ARG A 131 13.32 6.01 -10.92
CA ARG A 131 14.49 5.92 -11.81
C ARG A 131 14.44 4.68 -12.69
N ASP A 132 14.09 3.53 -12.12
CA ASP A 132 14.22 2.24 -12.78
C ASP A 132 13.03 1.91 -13.68
N THR A 133 11.84 2.46 -13.37
CA THR A 133 10.59 2.20 -14.11
C THR A 133 10.10 3.40 -14.92
N GLY A 134 10.62 4.59 -14.66
CA GLY A 134 10.14 5.85 -15.25
C GLY A 134 8.80 6.33 -14.68
N ILE A 135 8.19 5.60 -13.73
CA ILE A 135 6.99 6.03 -13.01
C ILE A 135 7.35 7.25 -12.15
N LYS A 136 6.43 8.21 -11.96
CA LYS A 136 6.62 9.31 -11.01
C LYS A 136 5.50 9.30 -9.98
N PHE A 137 5.85 9.19 -8.71
CA PHE A 137 4.90 9.18 -7.61
C PHE A 137 4.51 10.59 -7.22
N GLY A 138 3.21 10.81 -6.98
CA GLY A 138 2.73 12.12 -6.55
C GLY A 138 2.98 13.24 -7.55
N ILE A 139 3.19 12.94 -8.84
CA ILE A 139 3.28 13.92 -9.90
C ILE A 139 2.10 13.71 -10.85
N VAL A 140 1.33 14.78 -11.06
CA VAL A 140 0.29 14.83 -12.08
C VAL A 140 0.92 15.35 -13.36
N GLU A 141 0.82 14.61 -14.45
CA GLU A 141 1.29 15.06 -15.76
C GLU A 141 0.16 15.69 -16.59
N LYS A 142 0.50 16.64 -17.46
CA LYS A 142 -0.48 17.39 -18.28
C LYS A 142 -1.39 16.50 -19.12
N HIS A 143 -0.90 15.33 -19.53
CA HIS A 143 -1.62 14.40 -20.41
C HIS A 143 -2.35 13.30 -19.63
N GLN A 144 -2.23 13.27 -18.31
CA GLN A 144 -2.68 12.15 -17.49
C GLN A 144 -4.19 11.92 -17.55
N PHE A 145 -4.98 12.97 -17.78
CA PHE A 145 -6.44 12.89 -17.91
C PHE A 145 -6.90 12.64 -19.35
N ALA A 146 -6.00 12.71 -20.34
CA ALA A 146 -6.38 12.68 -21.76
C ALA A 146 -7.06 11.37 -22.16
N ALA A 147 -6.68 10.25 -21.52
CA ALA A 147 -7.23 8.92 -21.77
C ALA A 147 -8.49 8.60 -20.95
N ILE A 148 -9.07 9.56 -20.23
CA ILE A 148 -10.34 9.35 -19.55
C ILE A 148 -11.43 9.14 -20.62
N PRO A 149 -12.17 8.02 -20.57
CA PRO A 149 -13.25 7.77 -21.52
C PRO A 149 -14.42 8.72 -21.26
N VAL A 150 -14.94 9.33 -22.33
CA VAL A 150 -16.03 10.30 -22.31
C VAL A 150 -17.08 9.90 -23.33
N ALA A 151 -18.35 9.85 -22.91
CA ALA A 151 -19.46 9.70 -23.82
C ALA A 151 -19.63 10.96 -24.67
N LYS A 152 -19.53 10.83 -25.99
CA LYS A 152 -19.76 11.91 -26.94
C LYS A 152 -21.25 12.04 -27.26
N ALA A 153 -21.64 13.20 -27.75
CA ALA A 153 -23.01 13.49 -28.17
C ALA A 153 -23.51 12.57 -29.30
N ASP A 154 -22.60 11.93 -30.05
CA ASP A 154 -22.90 10.95 -31.10
C ASP A 154 -23.14 9.52 -30.57
N GLY A 155 -23.12 9.32 -29.24
CA GLY A 155 -23.28 8.01 -28.60
C GLY A 155 -22.02 7.15 -28.59
N SER A 156 -20.91 7.62 -29.16
CA SER A 156 -19.61 6.93 -29.12
C SER A 156 -18.82 7.25 -27.84
N THR A 157 -17.95 6.34 -27.43
CA THR A 157 -16.99 6.60 -26.34
C THR A 157 -15.72 7.18 -26.93
N GLY A 158 -15.49 8.46 -26.70
CA GLY A 158 -14.24 9.15 -27.02
C GLY A 158 -13.28 9.20 -25.83
N MET A 159 -12.11 9.76 -26.07
CA MET A 159 -11.17 10.15 -25.01
C MET A 159 -11.34 11.64 -24.72
N LEU A 160 -11.10 12.04 -23.46
CA LEU A 160 -11.18 13.44 -23.02
C LEU A 160 -10.28 14.38 -23.85
N GLY A 161 -9.11 13.88 -24.27
CA GLY A 161 -8.18 14.61 -25.12
C GLY A 161 -7.16 15.46 -24.36
N PHE A 162 -6.10 15.85 -25.07
CA PHE A 162 -4.94 16.52 -24.47
C PHE A 162 -5.26 17.93 -24.01
N ASP A 163 -6.04 18.70 -24.77
CA ASP A 163 -6.35 20.10 -24.44
C ASP A 163 -7.14 20.22 -23.14
N VAL A 164 -8.16 19.35 -22.98
CA VAL A 164 -8.97 19.29 -21.77
C VAL A 164 -8.15 18.78 -20.58
N SER A 165 -7.28 17.79 -20.81
CA SER A 165 -6.33 17.32 -19.79
C SER A 165 -5.38 18.42 -19.32
N ALA A 166 -4.88 19.25 -20.23
CA ALA A 166 -4.05 20.40 -19.91
C ALA A 166 -4.83 21.46 -19.13
N ALA A 167 -6.10 21.72 -19.48
CA ALA A 167 -6.96 22.64 -18.75
C ALA A 167 -7.22 22.17 -17.31
N ILE A 168 -7.44 20.86 -17.09
CA ILE A 168 -7.53 20.27 -15.75
C ILE A 168 -6.23 20.51 -14.99
N PHE A 169 -5.08 20.22 -15.60
CA PHE A 169 -3.78 20.43 -14.96
C PHE A 169 -3.55 21.88 -14.54
N GLU A 170 -3.87 22.85 -15.40
CA GLU A 170 -3.74 24.27 -15.04
C GLU A 170 -4.71 24.66 -13.92
N HIS A 171 -5.94 24.13 -13.89
CA HIS A 171 -6.85 24.31 -12.76
C HIS A 171 -6.30 23.75 -11.44
N LEU A 172 -5.69 22.56 -11.47
CA LEU A 172 -5.03 22.01 -10.28
C LEU A 172 -3.90 22.93 -9.80
N LYS A 173 -3.13 23.50 -10.72
CA LYS A 173 -2.04 24.40 -10.41
C LYS A 173 -2.53 25.73 -9.84
N THR A 174 -3.59 26.32 -10.39
CA THR A 174 -4.16 27.59 -9.89
C THR A 174 -4.79 27.45 -8.51
N GLN A 175 -5.40 26.31 -8.22
CA GLN A 175 -5.93 26.00 -6.88
C GLN A 175 -4.84 25.61 -5.88
N GLY A 176 -3.57 25.56 -6.29
CA GLY A 176 -2.46 25.15 -5.44
C GLY A 176 -2.50 23.66 -5.06
N PHE A 177 -3.23 22.84 -5.81
CA PHE A 177 -3.30 21.38 -5.63
C PHE A 177 -2.05 20.67 -6.14
N VAL A 178 -1.36 21.26 -7.13
CA VAL A 178 -0.07 20.80 -7.62
C VAL A 178 0.91 21.97 -7.76
N ASP A 179 2.21 21.72 -7.64
CA ASP A 179 3.25 22.71 -7.90
C ASP A 179 3.51 22.90 -9.42
N PRO A 180 4.39 23.83 -9.84
CA PRO A 180 4.71 24.02 -11.26
C PRO A 180 5.31 22.79 -11.96
N LYS A 181 5.85 21.82 -11.20
CA LYS A 181 6.39 20.55 -11.70
C LYS A 181 5.32 19.44 -11.72
N GLY A 182 4.10 19.72 -11.28
CA GLY A 182 2.99 18.77 -11.16
C GLY A 182 2.97 17.99 -9.85
N LYS A 183 3.84 18.29 -8.88
CA LYS A 183 3.90 17.58 -7.60
C LYS A 183 2.66 17.89 -6.75
N VAL A 184 1.95 16.85 -6.33
CA VAL A 184 0.76 16.90 -5.49
C VAL A 184 1.06 17.55 -4.13
N GLN A 185 0.27 18.57 -3.80
CA GLN A 185 0.30 19.29 -2.53
C GLN A 185 -0.71 18.72 -1.52
N ASP A 186 -0.52 19.03 -0.24
CA ASP A 186 -1.40 18.55 0.83
C ASP A 186 -2.82 19.12 0.73
N THR A 187 -2.98 20.30 0.12
CA THR A 187 -4.26 20.92 -0.22
C THR A 187 -5.12 20.00 -1.10
N LEU A 188 -4.51 19.29 -2.07
CA LEU A 188 -5.23 18.33 -2.90
C LEU A 188 -5.63 17.10 -2.09
N ARG A 189 -4.73 16.59 -1.24
CA ARG A 189 -5.01 15.42 -0.40
C ARG A 189 -6.18 15.70 0.54
N ALA A 190 -6.19 16.86 1.18
CA ALA A 190 -7.30 17.33 2.01
C ALA A 190 -8.59 17.44 1.20
N ALA A 191 -8.56 18.10 0.04
CA ALA A 191 -9.75 18.26 -0.80
C ALA A 191 -10.33 16.94 -1.33
N LEU A 192 -9.48 15.95 -1.60
CA LEU A 192 -9.91 14.61 -2.00
C LEU A 192 -10.51 13.82 -0.82
N LYS A 193 -9.97 13.97 0.38
CA LYS A 193 -10.43 13.31 1.61
C LYS A 193 -11.75 13.88 2.12
N ASP A 194 -11.87 15.21 2.10
CA ASP A 194 -13.05 15.94 2.58
C ASP A 194 -14.16 16.00 1.53
N GLY A 195 -13.90 15.47 0.32
CA GLY A 195 -14.87 15.45 -0.78
C GLY A 195 -15.13 16.81 -1.43
N THR A 196 -14.35 17.84 -1.08
CA THR A 196 -14.49 19.22 -1.55
C THR A 196 -13.83 19.50 -2.89
N PHE A 197 -13.12 18.52 -3.47
CA PHE A 197 -12.51 18.64 -4.80
C PHE A 197 -13.55 18.95 -5.89
N ALA A 198 -13.36 20.06 -6.59
CA ALA A 198 -14.22 20.52 -7.69
C ALA A 198 -13.41 20.99 -8.90
N LEU A 199 -14.01 20.83 -10.09
CA LEU A 199 -13.52 21.36 -11.35
C LEU A 199 -14.39 22.55 -11.80
N PRO A 200 -13.93 23.37 -12.77
CA PRO A 200 -14.75 24.40 -13.39
C PRO A 200 -16.04 23.81 -13.97
N LYS A 201 -17.11 24.62 -14.06
CA LYS A 201 -18.43 24.20 -14.56
C LYS A 201 -18.37 23.46 -15.91
N GLU A 202 -17.46 23.87 -16.78
CA GLU A 202 -17.26 23.27 -18.11
C GLU A 202 -16.78 21.81 -18.04
N LEU A 203 -16.18 21.40 -16.92
CA LEU A 203 -15.56 20.09 -16.68
C LEU A 203 -16.24 19.33 -15.55
N GLU A 204 -17.38 19.81 -15.06
CA GLU A 204 -18.09 19.26 -13.91
C GLU A 204 -18.50 17.79 -14.14
N GLY A 205 -18.88 17.46 -15.39
CA GLY A 205 -19.20 16.10 -15.81
C GLY A 205 -18.03 15.10 -15.71
N HIS A 206 -16.79 15.58 -15.56
CA HIS A 206 -15.59 14.74 -15.45
C HIS A 206 -15.02 14.67 -14.03
N VAL A 207 -15.60 15.39 -13.06
CA VAL A 207 -15.09 15.48 -11.68
C VAL A 207 -14.89 14.11 -11.05
N ALA A 208 -15.85 13.20 -11.21
CA ALA A 208 -15.76 11.86 -10.62
C ALA A 208 -14.55 11.07 -11.17
N ALA A 209 -14.38 11.03 -12.49
CA ALA A 209 -13.29 10.30 -13.14
C ALA A 209 -11.91 10.93 -12.84
N VAL A 210 -11.83 12.26 -12.85
CA VAL A 210 -10.61 13.00 -12.50
C VAL A 210 -10.24 12.78 -11.04
N ARG A 211 -11.22 12.83 -10.13
CA ARG A 211 -11.03 12.57 -8.69
C ARG A 211 -10.46 11.18 -8.45
N GLU A 212 -10.99 10.17 -9.12
CA GLU A 212 -10.49 8.78 -9.00
C GLU A 212 -9.05 8.63 -9.48
N LEU A 213 -8.69 9.31 -10.58
CA LEU A 213 -7.30 9.31 -11.04
C LEU A 213 -6.39 10.06 -10.07
N LEU A 214 -6.83 11.21 -9.56
CA LEU A 214 -6.08 12.00 -8.60
C LEU A 214 -5.89 11.27 -7.27
N LYS A 215 -6.87 10.49 -6.78
CA LYS A 215 -6.68 9.63 -5.60
C LYS A 215 -5.53 8.65 -5.78
N LYS A 216 -5.41 8.05 -6.98
CA LYS A 216 -4.32 7.10 -7.30
C LYS A 216 -2.95 7.78 -7.31
N VAL A 217 -2.88 9.01 -7.82
CA VAL A 217 -1.63 9.79 -7.89
C VAL A 217 -1.26 10.41 -6.55
N ALA A 218 -2.25 10.93 -5.82
CA ALA A 218 -2.09 11.64 -4.56
C ALA A 218 -1.92 10.70 -3.35
N GLY A 219 -2.25 9.42 -3.52
CA GLY A 219 -1.99 8.35 -2.55
C GLY A 219 -0.50 8.23 -2.27
N LYS A 220 -0.01 9.06 -1.36
CA LYS A 220 1.21 8.76 -0.59
C LYS A 220 0.88 7.59 0.34
N LEU A 221 1.90 6.81 0.70
CA LEU A 221 1.83 6.03 1.94
C LEU A 221 1.44 7.00 3.06
N ASP A 222 0.29 6.77 3.70
CA ASP A 222 -0.01 7.40 4.99
C ASP A 222 1.05 6.87 5.97
N ILE A 223 2.12 7.64 6.16
CA ILE A 223 3.10 7.44 7.22
C ILE A 223 2.47 8.11 8.44
N LYS A 224 1.95 7.30 9.35
CA LYS A 224 1.45 7.71 10.66
C LYS A 224 2.41 7.26 11.74
#